data_AF-A0A7C5UQL8-F1
#
_entry.id   AF-A0A7C5UQL8-F1
#
_cell.length_a   1.000
_cell.length_b   1.000
_cell.length_c   1.000
_cell.angle_alpha   90.00
_cell.angle_beta   90.00
_cell.angle_gamma   90.00
#
_symmetry.space_group_name_H-M   'P 1'
#
loop_
_entity.id
_entity.type
_entity.pdbx_description
1 polymer ?
#
loop_
_entity_poly.entity_id
_entity_poly.type
_entity_poly.pdbx_seq_one_letter_code
_entity_poly.pdbx_strand_id
1 'polypeptide(L)' 'MKKVYSRPKYLKLKKFHYCPGCGHSLIHKILMELVEEMGIAERTIG' A
#
# COMPACT_ATOMS: atom_id res chain seq x y z
N MET A 1 23.46 -3.94 -0.25
CA MET A 1 22.56 -2.77 -0.39
C MET A 1 21.44 -2.88 0.63
N LYS A 2 21.14 -1.81 1.37
CA LYS A 2 19.99 -1.77 2.30
C LYS A 2 18.70 -1.77 1.47
N LYS A 3 17.74 -2.63 1.82
CA LYS A 3 16.41 -2.63 1.20
C LYS A 3 15.67 -1.36 1.64
N VAL A 4 15.43 -0.44 0.70
CA VAL A 4 14.75 0.83 0.98
C VAL A 4 13.24 0.77 0.74
N TYR A 5 12.77 -0.23 0.00
CA TYR A 5 11.37 -0.40 -0.32
C TYR A 5 10.98 -1.88 -0.31
N SER A 6 9.79 -2.16 0.21
CA SER A 6 9.09 -3.43 0.08
C SER A 6 7.64 -3.16 -0.22
N ARG A 7 6.99 -4.09 -0.92
CA ARG A 7 5.54 -4.08 -1.03
C ARG A 7 4.91 -4.10 0.37
N PRO A 8 3.93 -3.23 0.68
CA PRO A 8 3.29 -3.19 1.99
C PRO A 8 2.60 -4.51 2.33
N LYS A 9 2.67 -4.94 3.59
CA LYS A 9 2.16 -6.24 4.02
C LYS A 9 0.66 -6.40 3.75
N TYR A 10 -0.11 -5.35 4.03
CA TYR A 10 -1.58 -5.37 3.94
C TYR A 10 -2.11 -5.03 2.53
N LEU A 11 -1.23 -4.80 1.55
CA LEU A 11 -1.66 -4.50 0.18
C LEU A 11 -2.01 -5.77 -0.60
N LYS A 12 -3.30 -5.96 -0.88
CA LYS A 12 -3.87 -7.10 -1.62
C LYS A 12 -3.07 -7.51 -2.87
N LEU A 13 -2.72 -8.79 -3.00
CA LEU A 13 -2.01 -9.37 -4.15
C LEU A 13 -2.89 -9.45 -5.41
N LYS A 14 -3.30 -8.29 -5.93
CA LYS A 14 -4.04 -8.13 -7.18
C LYS A 14 -3.46 -6.97 -7.98
N LYS A 15 -3.69 -7.02 -9.29
CA LYS A 15 -3.35 -5.92 -10.19
C LYS A 15 -4.28 -4.74 -9.92
N PHE A 16 -3.77 -3.53 -10.09
CA PHE A 16 -4.59 -2.34 -10.07
C PHE A 16 -5.33 -2.18 -11.40
N HIS A 17 -6.53 -1.61 -11.36
CA HIS A 17 -7.33 -1.27 -12.54
C HIS A 17 -7.19 0.21 -12.95
N TYR A 18 -6.25 0.93 -12.34
CA TYR A 18 -6.09 2.37 -12.53
C TYR A 18 -5.27 2.71 -13.77
N CYS A 19 -5.57 3.86 -14.38
CA CYS A 19 -4.85 4.37 -15.55
C CYS A 19 -3.37 4.67 -15.24
N PRO A 20 -2.46 4.56 -16.23
CA PRO A 20 -1.10 5.04 -16.09
C PRO A 20 -1.09 6.55 -15.75
N GLY A 21 -0.26 6.97 -14.79
CA GLY A 21 -0.07 8.38 -14.44
C GLY A 21 -1.09 8.99 -13.46
N CYS A 22 -2.24 8.36 -13.20
CA CYS A 22 -3.26 8.93 -12.30
C CYS A 22 -2.91 8.87 -10.79
N GLY A 23 -1.80 8.22 -10.40
CA GLY A 23 -1.33 8.16 -9.03
C GLY A 23 -2.11 7.25 -8.07
N HIS A 24 -3.30 6.75 -8.43
CA HIS A 24 -4.13 5.94 -7.52
C HIS A 24 -3.40 4.69 -6.99
N SER A 25 -2.63 4.00 -7.82
CA SER A 25 -1.84 2.83 -7.38
C SER A 25 -0.71 3.19 -6.42
N LEU A 26 -0.22 4.43 -6.48
CA LEU A 26 0.76 4.96 -5.53
C LEU A 26 0.10 5.28 -4.20
N ILE A 27 -1.07 5.93 -4.22
CA ILE A 27 -1.85 6.26 -3.00
C ILE A 27 -2.16 4.99 -2.21
N HIS A 28 -2.63 3.92 -2.86
CA HIS A 28 -2.86 2.63 -2.19
C HIS A 28 -1.61 2.07 -1.51
N LYS A 29 -0.44 2.20 -2.13
CA LYS A 29 0.82 1.72 -1.54
C LYS A 29 1.19 2.54 -0.30
N ILE A 30 1.21 3.87 -0.42
CA ILE A 30 1.55 4.78 0.68
C ILE A 30 0.56 4.62 1.84
N LEU A 31 -0.75 4.54 1.54
CA LEU A 31 -1.77 4.33 2.56
C LEU A 31 -1.54 3.03 3.34
N MET A 32 -1.17 1.94 2.65
CA MET A 32 -0.87 0.68 3.33
C MET A 32 0.44 0.69 4.11
N GLU A 33 1.45 1.48 3.69
CA GLU A 33 2.65 1.73 4.51
C GLU A 33 2.28 2.44 5.81
N LEU A 34 1.44 3.47 5.73
CA LEU A 34 0.96 4.20 6.92
C LEU A 34 0.11 3.31 7.84
N VAL A 35 -0.79 2.48 7.29
CA VAL A 35 -1.59 1.54 8.10
C VAL A 35 -0.69 0.56 8.86
N GLU A 36 0.38 0.08 8.21
CA GLU A 36 1.36 -0.80 8.82
C GLU A 36 2.17 -0.07 9.90
N GLU A 37 2.67 1.14 9.61
CA GLU A 37 3.43 1.98 10.54
C GLU A 37 2.61 2.38 11.78
N MET A 38 1.33 2.71 11.60
CA MET A 38 0.42 3.08 12.68
C MET A 38 -0.10 1.86 13.47
N GLY A 39 0.10 0.63 12.98
CA GLY A 39 -0.39 -0.58 13.63
C GLY A 39 -1.92 -0.71 13.70
N ILE A 40 -2.64 -0.11 12.76
CA ILE A 40 -4.12 -0.01 12.78
C ILE A 40 -4.83 -1.00 11.84
N ALA A 41 -4.10 -1.95 11.24
CA ALA A 41 -4.66 -2.88 10.26
C ALA A 41 -5.89 -3.65 10.79
N GLU A 42 -5.82 -4.17 12.02
CA GLU A 42 -6.91 -4.93 12.67
C GLU A 42 -8.16 -4.08 13.00
N ARG A 43 -8.04 -2.75 12.92
CA ARG A 43 -9.12 -1.80 13.21
C ARG A 43 -9.61 -1.07 11.96
N THR A 44 -9.17 -1.51 10.78
CA THR A 44 -9.43 -0.88 9.49
C THR A 44 -10.16 -1.84 8.55
N ILE A 45 -11.08 -1.34 7.73
CA ILE A 45 -11.82 -2.11 6.71
C ILE A 45 -11.37 -1.65 5.32
N GLY A 46 -11.10 -2.56 4.38
CA GLY A 46 -10.62 -2.24 3.02
C GLY A 46 -10.80 -3.36 2.00
#